data_AF-A0A416MFN8-F1
#
_entry.id   AF-A0A416MFN8-F1
#
_cell.length_a   1.000
_cell.length_b   1.000
_cell.length_c   1.000
_cell.angle_alpha   90.00
_cell.angle_beta   90.00
_cell.angle_gamma   90.00
#
_symmetry.space_group_name_H-M   'P 1'
#
loop_
_entity.id
_entity.type
_entity.pdbx_description
1 polymer ?
#
loop_
_entity_poly.entity_id
_entity_poly.type
_entity_poly.pdbx_seq_one_letter_code
_entity_poly.pdbx_strand_id
1 'polypeptide(L)'
;MKMTSMWYAINHSDIEKSMKQVIFVGINILLWTAIAFIVCVAGGVIGGSFNEKWRFMTFLITGYSAVIMGFFRSVFYLLRK
;
A
#
# COMPACT_ATOMS: atom_id res chain seq x y z
N MET A 1 5.85 -8.67 22.86
CA MET A 1 6.02 -7.60 21.86
C MET A 1 4.67 -6.92 21.65
N LYS A 2 4.40 -5.83 22.38
CA LYS A 2 3.17 -5.05 22.17
C LYS A 2 3.36 -4.28 20.88
N MET A 3 2.51 -4.54 19.90
CA MET A 3 2.33 -3.73 18.70
C MET A 3 1.64 -2.41 19.09
N THR A 4 2.13 -1.72 20.13
CA THR A 4 1.79 -0.34 20.47
C THR A 4 2.52 0.56 19.48
N SER A 5 2.02 0.45 18.24
CA SER A 5 1.74 1.53 17.31
C SER A 5 2.91 2.49 17.06
N MET A 6 3.74 2.17 16.06
CA MET A 6 4.54 3.17 15.33
C MET A 6 3.71 4.43 15.04
N TRP A 7 2.41 4.25 14.77
CA TRP A 7 1.48 5.33 14.53
C TRP A 7 1.18 6.18 15.76
N TYR A 8 1.15 5.60 16.97
CA TYR A 8 1.02 6.34 18.23
C TYR A 8 2.28 7.16 18.52
N ALA A 9 3.46 6.60 18.26
CA ALA A 9 4.74 7.31 18.36
C ALA A 9 4.85 8.46 17.36
N ILE A 10 4.43 8.24 16.10
CA ILE A 10 4.40 9.28 15.07
C ILE A 10 3.30 10.32 15.37
N ASN A 11 2.20 9.95 16.01
CA ASN A 11 1.13 10.89 16.31
C ASN A 11 1.44 11.76 17.54
N HIS A 12 2.20 11.24 18.51
CA HIS A 12 2.69 11.98 19.70
C HIS A 12 4.02 12.69 19.51
N SER A 13 4.73 12.49 18.39
CA SER A 13 5.92 13.26 18.08
C SER A 13 5.55 14.66 17.57
N ASP A 14 6.47 15.62 17.77
CA ASP A 14 6.42 17.01 17.29
C ASP A 14 6.59 17.13 15.76
N ILE A 15 6.13 16.13 15.02
CA ILE A 15 6.15 16.15 13.56
C ILE A 15 4.99 17.02 13.06
N GLU A 16 5.26 17.80 12.02
CA GLU A 16 4.25 18.64 11.38
C GLU A 16 3.07 17.80 10.88
N LYS A 17 1.83 18.32 11.01
CA LYS A 17 0.60 17.61 10.62
C LYS A 17 0.63 17.19 9.14
N SER A 18 1.21 18.03 8.27
CA SER A 18 1.45 17.76 6.85
C SER A 18 2.37 16.55 6.63
N MET A 19 3.48 16.45 7.36
CA MET A 19 4.39 15.29 7.31
C MET A 19 3.73 14.00 7.80
N LYS A 20 2.90 14.04 8.85
CA LYS A 20 2.14 12.85 9.31
C LYS A 20 1.20 12.33 8.22
N GLN A 21 0.57 13.23 7.46
CA GLN A 21 -0.29 12.85 6.34
C GLN A 21 0.49 12.22 5.19
N VAL A 22 1.66 12.77 4.84
CA VAL A 22 2.54 12.19 3.81
C VAL A 22 3.00 10.78 4.20
N ILE A 23 3.40 10.58 5.46
CA ILE A 23 3.81 9.26 5.96
C ILE A 23 2.63 8.27 5.91
N PHE A 24 1.42 8.72 6.26
CA PHE A 24 0.22 7.88 6.19
C PHE A 24 -0.07 7.40 4.76
N VAL A 25 0.00 8.31 3.79
CA VAL A 25 -0.21 8.01 2.37
C VAL A 25 0.89 7.06 1.88
N GLY A 26 2.15 7.33 2.21
CA GLY A 26 3.28 6.48 1.83
C GLY A 26 3.16 5.05 2.35
N ILE A 27 2.79 4.87 3.62
CA ILE A 27 2.57 3.54 4.22
C ILE A 27 1.41 2.83 3.52
N ASN A 28 0.30 3.52 3.23
CA ASN A 28 -0.83 2.90 2.53
C ASN A 28 -0.48 2.47 1.12
N ILE A 29 0.24 3.30 0.35
CA ILE A 29 0.69 2.94 -0.99
C ILE A 29 1.53 1.67 -0.93
N LEU A 30 2.54 1.62 -0.06
CA LEU A 30 3.41 0.45 0.08
C LEU A 30 2.62 -0.80 0.49
N LEU A 31 1.70 -0.66 1.42
CA LEU A 31 0.91 -1.77 1.95
C LEU A 31 -0.04 -2.35 0.87
N TRP A 32 -0.75 -1.51 0.13
CA TRP A 32 -1.63 -1.95 -0.96
C TRP A 32 -0.86 -2.49 -2.18
N THR A 33 0.34 -1.97 -2.43
CA THR A 33 1.26 -2.52 -3.43
C THR A 33 1.71 -3.92 -3.02
N ALA A 34 2.16 -4.10 -1.78
CA ALA A 34 2.67 -5.38 -1.28
C ALA A 34 1.57 -6.46 -1.26
N ILE A 35 0.35 -6.13 -0.83
CA ILE A 35 -0.78 -7.07 -0.83
C ILE A 35 -1.09 -7.55 -2.26
N ALA A 36 -1.21 -6.63 -3.21
CA ALA A 36 -1.49 -6.99 -4.60
C ALA A 36 -0.38 -7.85 -5.20
N PHE A 37 0.88 -7.53 -4.90
CA PHE A 37 2.02 -8.31 -5.35
C PHE A 37 1.98 -9.75 -4.81
N ILE A 38 1.73 -9.94 -3.51
CA ILE A 38 1.62 -11.27 -2.90
C ILE A 38 0.49 -12.08 -3.54
N VAL A 39 -0.66 -11.47 -3.77
CA VAL A 39 -1.81 -12.13 -4.42
C VAL A 39 -1.46 -12.57 -5.85
N CYS A 40 -0.81 -11.70 -6.63
CA CYS A 40 -0.38 -12.05 -7.98
C CYS A 40 0.67 -13.17 -7.99
N VAL A 41 1.63 -13.16 -7.07
CA VAL A 41 2.64 -14.23 -6.91
C VAL A 41 1.97 -15.55 -6.53
N ALA A 42 1.07 -15.56 -5.56
CA ALA A 42 0.32 -16.76 -5.19
C ALA A 42 -0.50 -17.30 -6.37
N GLY A 43 -1.16 -16.42 -7.14
CA GLY A 43 -1.87 -16.81 -8.36
C GLY A 43 -0.94 -17.38 -9.44
N GLY A 44 0.27 -16.83 -9.59
CA GLY A 44 1.29 -17.35 -10.50
C GLY A 44 1.80 -18.74 -10.11
N VAL A 45 2.01 -18.98 -8.82
CA VAL A 45 2.40 -20.30 -8.27
C VAL A 45 1.32 -21.34 -8.54
N ILE A 46 0.04 -21.01 -8.27
CA ILE A 46 -1.08 -21.94 -8.48
C ILE A 46 -1.33 -22.20 -9.97
N GLY A 47 -1.25 -21.15 -10.80
CA GLY A 47 -1.50 -21.24 -12.24
C GLY A 47 -0.33 -21.79 -13.06
N GLY A 48 0.83 -22.04 -12.44
CA GLY A 48 1.99 -22.66 -13.08
C GLY A 48 2.62 -21.85 -14.22
N SER A 49 2.39 -20.53 -14.30
CA SER A 49 2.87 -19.70 -15.42
C SER A 49 3.43 -18.36 -14.96
N PHE A 50 4.77 -18.24 -15.00
CA PHE A 50 5.51 -16.99 -14.80
C PHE A 50 5.97 -16.39 -16.15
N ASN A 51 5.12 -16.48 -17.17
CA ASN A 51 5.41 -15.97 -18.50
C ASN A 51 5.35 -14.43 -18.57
N GLU A 52 5.71 -13.85 -19.72
CA GLU A 52 5.70 -12.39 -19.92
C GLU A 52 4.32 -11.76 -19.72
N LYS A 53 3.24 -12.46 -20.11
CA LYS A 53 1.87 -12.00 -19.89
C LYS A 53 1.54 -11.89 -18.40
N TRP A 54 1.94 -12.88 -17.61
CA TRP A 54 1.75 -12.86 -16.15
C TRP A 54 2.54 -11.72 -15.52
N ARG A 55 3.78 -11.48 -15.95
CA ARG A 55 4.60 -10.35 -15.44
C ARG A 55 3.94 -9.01 -15.74
N PHE A 56 3.45 -8.83 -16.96
CA PHE A 56 2.76 -7.60 -17.37
C PHE A 56 1.45 -7.38 -16.60
N MET A 57 0.62 -8.43 -16.46
CA MET A 57 -0.61 -8.35 -15.67
C MET A 57 -0.33 -8.08 -14.19
N THR A 58 0.67 -8.72 -13.62
CA THR A 58 1.08 -8.50 -12.22
C THR A 58 1.50 -7.05 -12.02
N PHE A 59 2.34 -6.51 -12.91
CA PHE A 59 2.77 -5.12 -12.83
C PHE A 59 1.60 -4.14 -12.90
N LEU A 60 0.66 -4.36 -13.82
CA LEU A 60 -0.56 -3.55 -13.92
C LEU A 60 -1.41 -3.62 -12.65
N ILE A 61 -1.73 -4.83 -12.16
CA ILE A 61 -2.57 -5.00 -10.97
C ILE A 61 -1.92 -4.36 -9.74
N THR A 62 -0.60 -4.55 -9.59
CA THR A 62 0.15 -3.99 -8.46
C THR A 62 0.16 -2.46 -8.52
N GLY A 63 0.39 -1.89 -9.71
CA GLY A 63 0.36 -0.44 -9.93
C GLY A 63 -1.03 0.17 -9.72
N TYR A 64 -2.09 -0.44 -10.25
CA TYR A 64 -3.46 0.04 -10.04
C TYR A 64 -3.91 -0.06 -8.58
N SER A 65 -3.53 -1.13 -7.87
CA SER A 65 -3.79 -1.26 -6.43
C SER A 65 -3.13 -0.12 -5.65
N ALA A 66 -1.86 0.19 -5.96
CA ALA A 66 -1.13 1.28 -5.32
C ALA A 66 -1.80 2.64 -5.53
N VAL A 67 -2.27 2.92 -6.76
CA VAL A 67 -2.88 4.21 -7.12
C VAL A 67 -4.31 4.33 -6.58
N ILE A 68 -5.18 3.35 -6.87
CA ILE A 68 -6.62 3.44 -6.53
C ILE A 68 -6.83 3.25 -5.02
N MET A 69 -6.27 2.18 -4.46
CA MET A 69 -6.51 1.81 -3.05
C MET A 69 -5.48 2.41 -2.11
N GLY A 70 -4.22 2.53 -2.55
CA GLY A 70 -3.15 3.11 -1.73
C GLY A 70 -3.20 4.64 -1.68
N PHE A 71 -3.22 5.31 -2.83
CA PHE A 71 -3.15 6.76 -2.92
C PHE A 71 -4.53 7.43 -2.80
N PHE A 72 -5.46 7.17 -3.72
CA PHE A 72 -6.75 7.89 -3.75
C PHE A 72 -7.57 7.67 -2.48
N ARG A 73 -7.68 6.44 -1.98
CA ARG A 73 -8.37 6.15 -0.72
C ARG A 73 -7.77 6.93 0.46
N SER A 74 -6.44 7.01 0.53
CA SER A 74 -5.74 7.76 1.58
C SER A 74 -6.01 9.26 1.48
N VAL A 75 -5.99 9.82 0.26
CA VAL A 75 -6.33 11.23 0.01
C VAL A 75 -7.78 11.51 0.42
N PHE A 76 -8.75 10.67 0.03
CA PHE A 76 -10.15 10.84 0.43
C PHE A 76 -10.34 10.71 1.95
N TYR A 77 -9.62 9.80 2.61
CA TYR A 77 -9.66 9.67 4.06
C TYR A 77 -9.13 10.93 4.76
N LEU A 78 -8.09 11.56 4.21
CA LEU A 78 -7.54 12.80 4.74
C LEU A 78 -8.42 14.02 4.44
N LEU A 79 -9.08 14.08 3.29
CA LEU A 79 -10.02 15.16 2.94
C LEU A 79 -11.31 15.11 3.76
N ARG A 80 -11.73 13.93 4.23
CA ARG A 80 -12.93 13.77 5.07
C ARG A 80 -12.71 14.24 6.52
N LYS A 81 -11.47 14.48 6.94
CA LYS A 81 -11.06 14.66 8.33
C LYS A 81 -10.54 16.05 8.61
#